data_AF-A0A3B3Z854-F1
#
_entry.id   AF-A0A3B3Z854-F1
#
_cell.length_a   1.000
_cell.length_b   1.000
_cell.length_c   1.000
_cell.angle_alpha   90.00
_cell.angle_beta   90.00
_cell.angle_gamma   90.00
#
_symmetry.space_group_name_H-M   'P 1'
#
loop_
_entity.id
_entity.type
_entity.pdbx_description
1 polymer ?
#
loop_
_entity_poly.entity_id
_entity_poly.type
_entity_poly.pdbx_seq_one_letter_code
_entity_poly.pdbx_strand_id
1 'polypeptide(L)'
;MVGGWLLLLALLCATVWAQFDSTLDQHWDLWKKTYQKSYKNQAEELGRRALWEKNLKQINIHNLEASMGLHTYTMAVNHMSDLVTH
;
A
#
# COMPACT_ATOMS: atom_id res chain seq x y z
N MET A 1 38.76 -9.12 14.22
CA MET A 1 37.83 -8.90 13.09
C MET A 1 36.42 -9.27 13.52
N VAL A 2 35.66 -8.38 14.18
CA VAL A 2 34.31 -8.70 14.72
C VAL A 2 33.24 -7.66 14.35
N GLY A 3 33.58 -6.63 13.56
CA GLY A 3 32.66 -5.52 13.27
C GLY A 3 31.81 -5.66 12.00
N GLY A 4 32.18 -6.51 11.05
CA GLY A 4 31.49 -6.61 9.75
C GLY A 4 30.10 -7.25 9.83
N TRP A 5 29.93 -8.21 10.74
CA TRP A 5 28.66 -8.93 10.91
C TRP A 5 27.57 -8.06 11.53
N LEU A 6 27.94 -7.17 12.47
CA LEU A 6 27.01 -6.21 13.06
C LEU A 6 26.53 -5.17 12.05
N LEU A 7 27.40 -4.74 11.13
CA LEU A 7 27.04 -3.84 10.04
C LEU A 7 26.11 -4.51 9.01
N LEU A 8 26.37 -5.79 8.69
CA LEU A 8 25.49 -6.59 7.82
C LEU A 8 24.11 -6.83 8.44
N LEU A 9 24.04 -7.10 9.74
CA LEU A 9 22.78 -7.23 10.49
C LEU A 9 21.99 -5.90 10.54
N ALA A 10 22.67 -4.77 10.76
CA ALA A 10 22.02 -3.46 10.74
C ALA A 10 21.47 -3.07 9.36
N LEU A 11 22.18 -3.40 8.27
CA LEU A 11 21.72 -3.20 6.90
C LEU A 11 20.50 -4.07 6.55
N LEU A 12 20.46 -5.32 7.02
CA LEU A 12 19.31 -6.21 6.84
C LEU A 12 18.07 -5.79 7.65
N CYS A 13 18.24 -5.10 8.79
CA CYS A 13 17.11 -4.53 9.52
C CYS A 13 16.53 -3.27 8.85
N ALA A 14 17.36 -2.46 8.16
CA ALA A 14 16.90 -1.24 7.50
C ALA A 14 16.03 -1.52 6.25
N THR A 15 16.18 -2.68 5.60
CA THR A 15 15.40 -3.02 4.40
C THR A 15 13.95 -3.37 4.68
N VAL A 16 13.59 -3.69 5.93
CA VAL A 16 12.20 -4.07 6.30
C VAL A 16 11.29 -2.84 6.41
N TRP A 17 11.83 -1.65 6.67
CA TRP A 17 11.04 -0.44 6.89
C TRP A 17 10.57 0.23 5.59
N ALA A 18 11.12 -0.16 4.45
CA ALA A 18 10.85 0.48 3.15
C ALA A 18 9.71 -0.17 2.34
N GLN A 19 8.78 -0.89 3.00
CA GLN A 19 7.73 -1.64 2.31
C GLN A 19 6.54 -0.78 1.85
N PHE A 20 6.20 0.27 2.62
CA PHE A 20 4.99 1.07 2.41
C PHE A 20 5.30 2.56 2.38
N ASP A 21 4.49 3.31 1.63
CA ASP A 21 4.57 4.76 1.61
C ASP A 21 3.97 5.33 2.89
N SER A 22 4.83 5.84 3.78
CA SER A 22 4.44 6.41 5.08
C SER A 22 3.56 7.64 4.94
N THR A 23 3.57 8.33 3.79
CA THR A 23 2.64 9.44 3.53
C THR A 23 1.19 8.98 3.39
N LEU A 24 0.98 7.69 3.14
CA LEU A 24 -0.34 7.08 2.99
C LEU A 24 -0.90 6.48 4.29
N ASP A 25 -0.16 6.51 5.40
CA ASP A 25 -0.57 5.81 6.64
C ASP A 25 -1.87 6.38 7.21
N GLN A 26 -2.00 7.70 7.25
CA GLN A 26 -3.24 8.34 7.69
C GLN A 26 -4.42 8.01 6.75
N HIS A 27 -4.16 7.91 5.45
CA HIS A 27 -5.18 7.58 4.45
C HIS A 27 -5.63 6.11 4.59
N TRP A 28 -4.71 5.20 4.89
CA TRP A 28 -5.01 3.81 5.19
C TRP A 28 -5.88 3.66 6.42
N ASP A 29 -5.52 4.34 7.51
CA ASP A 29 -6.29 4.29 8.75
C ASP A 29 -7.69 4.89 8.58
N LEU A 30 -7.80 6.00 7.85
CA LEU A 30 -9.10 6.58 7.52
C LEU A 30 -9.94 5.62 6.66
N TRP A 31 -9.35 5.07 5.60
CA TRP A 31 -10.04 4.13 4.70
C TRP A 31 -10.53 2.89 5.44
N LYS A 32 -9.69 2.28 6.31
CA LYS A 32 -10.09 1.16 7.15
C LYS A 32 -11.28 1.52 8.03
N LYS A 33 -11.27 2.70 8.67
CA LYS A 33 -12.40 3.18 9.49
C LYS A 33 -13.66 3.38 8.66
N THR A 34 -13.55 4.02 7.51
CA THR A 34 -14.68 4.29 6.59
C THR A 34 -15.37 2.99 6.15
N TYR A 35 -14.61 1.94 5.86
CA TYR A 35 -15.14 0.65 5.40
C TYR A 35 -15.16 -0.45 6.48
N GLN A 36 -14.99 -0.06 7.76
CA GLN A 36 -15.04 -0.94 8.92
C GLN A 36 -14.14 -2.19 8.80
N LYS A 37 -12.93 -1.98 8.27
CA LYS A 37 -11.96 -3.05 8.04
C LYS A 37 -11.24 -3.41 9.35
N SER A 38 -11.16 -4.70 9.60
CA SER A 38 -10.39 -5.29 10.69
C SER A 38 -9.74 -6.57 10.19
N TYR A 39 -8.48 -6.78 10.53
CA TYR A 39 -7.69 -7.94 10.07
C TYR A 39 -7.27 -8.79 11.28
N LYS A 40 -7.08 -10.10 11.06
CA LYS A 40 -6.87 -11.05 12.17
C LYS A 40 -5.51 -10.89 12.82
N ASN A 41 -4.50 -10.48 12.06
CA ASN A 41 -3.13 -10.31 12.54
C ASN A 41 -2.38 -9.30 11.67
N GLN A 42 -1.20 -8.91 12.15
CA GLN A 42 -0.34 -7.95 11.47
C GLN A 42 0.08 -8.42 10.07
N ALA A 43 0.35 -9.71 9.87
CA ALA A 43 0.73 -10.23 8.56
C ALA A 43 -0.38 -10.04 7.51
N GLU A 44 -1.63 -10.31 7.89
CA GLU A 44 -2.79 -10.03 7.04
C GLU A 44 -2.91 -8.53 6.77
N GLU A 45 -2.80 -7.67 7.79
CA GLU A 45 -2.91 -6.22 7.61
C GLU A 45 -1.83 -5.67 6.67
N LEU A 46 -0.58 -6.11 6.80
CA LEU A 46 0.50 -5.72 5.89
C LEU A 46 0.19 -6.18 4.46
N GLY A 47 -0.28 -7.42 4.26
CA GLY A 47 -0.69 -7.91 2.94
C GLY A 47 -1.83 -7.07 2.33
N ARG A 48 -2.79 -6.65 3.14
CA ARG A 48 -3.94 -5.82 2.73
C ARG A 48 -3.52 -4.39 2.40
N ARG A 49 -2.60 -3.82 3.19
CA ARG A 49 -1.96 -2.53 2.93
C ARG A 49 -1.24 -2.53 1.58
N ALA A 50 -0.51 -3.60 1.27
CA ALA A 50 0.19 -3.74 -0.01
C ALA A 50 -0.77 -3.74 -1.21
N LEU A 51 -1.86 -4.50 -1.12
CA LEU A 51 -2.90 -4.53 -2.15
C LEU A 51 -3.58 -3.17 -2.30
N TRP A 52 -3.87 -2.51 -1.19
CA TRP A 52 -4.50 -1.19 -1.18
C TRP A 52 -3.64 -0.11 -1.84
N GLU A 53 -2.35 -0.04 -1.52
CA GLU A 53 -1.45 0.93 -2.16
C GLU A 53 -1.26 0.63 -3.66
N LYS A 54 -1.16 -0.65 -4.04
CA LYS A 54 -1.11 -1.06 -5.44
C LYS A 54 -2.36 -0.60 -6.20
N ASN A 55 -3.55 -0.83 -5.64
CA ASN A 55 -4.81 -0.46 -6.26
C ASN A 55 -5.01 1.06 -6.31
N LEU A 56 -4.59 1.78 -5.26
CA LEU A 56 -4.58 3.24 -5.26
C LEU A 56 -3.70 3.79 -6.41
N LYS A 57 -2.52 3.21 -6.62
CA LYS A 57 -1.64 3.59 -7.74
C LYS A 57 -2.31 3.33 -9.09
N GLN A 58 -2.98 2.19 -9.26
CA GLN A 58 -3.72 1.88 -10.49
C GLN A 58 -4.85 2.89 -10.74
N ILE A 59 -5.62 3.24 -9.70
CA ILE A 59 -6.68 4.25 -9.78
C ILE A 59 -6.10 5.60 -10.22
N ASN A 60 -4.97 6.02 -9.65
CA ASN A 60 -4.33 7.29 -9.99
C ASN A 60 -3.85 7.32 -11.45
N ILE A 61 -3.24 6.22 -11.93
CA ILE A 61 -2.81 6.10 -13.33
C ILE A 61 -4.01 6.13 -14.26
N HIS A 62 -5.04 5.31 -14.00
CA HIS A 62 -6.26 5.29 -14.80
C HIS A 62 -6.93 6.67 -14.86
N ASN A 63 -7.01 7.39 -13.74
CA ASN A 63 -7.62 8.71 -13.70
C ASN A 63 -6.79 9.77 -14.43
N LEU A 64 -5.46 9.65 -14.42
CA LEU A 64 -4.60 10.48 -15.25
C LEU A 64 -4.85 10.21 -16.73
N GLU A 65 -4.93 8.95 -17.15
CA GLU A 65 -5.28 8.56 -18.52
C GLU A 65 -6.69 9.04 -18.91
N ALA A 66 -7.67 8.95 -18.00
CA ALA A 66 -9.02 9.47 -18.19
C ALA A 66 -9.02 10.99 -18.40
N SER A 67 -8.21 11.73 -17.65
CA SER A 67 -8.05 13.18 -17.83
C SER A 67 -7.43 13.57 -19.17
N MET A 68 -6.72 12.64 -19.82
CA MET A 68 -6.19 12.77 -21.17
C MET A 68 -7.17 12.28 -22.25
N GLY A 69 -8.38 11.87 -21.87
CA GLY A 69 -9.41 11.37 -22.79
C GLY A 69 -9.23 9.91 -23.24
N LEU A 70 -8.34 9.14 -22.60
CA LEU A 70 -8.11 7.72 -22.94
C LEU A 70 -9.15 6.79 -22.33
N HIS A 71 -9.85 7.24 -21.29
CA HIS A 71 -10.97 6.53 -20.67
C HIS A 71 -12.18 7.46 -20.55
N THR A 72 -13.37 6.88 -20.57
CA THR A 72 -14.65 7.60 -20.47
C THR A 72 -15.19 7.68 -19.05
N TYR A 73 -14.47 7.14 -18.07
CA TYR A 73 -14.85 7.13 -16.66
C TYR A 73 -13.63 7.35 -15.76
N THR A 74 -13.89 7.58 -14.47
CA THR A 74 -12.88 7.65 -13.43
C THR A 74 -13.14 6.58 -12.37
N MET A 75 -12.09 6.21 -11.64
CA MET A 75 -12.13 5.26 -10.54
C MET A 75 -11.91 5.98 -9.21
N ALA A 76 -12.36 5.37 -8.13
CA ALA A 76 -12.13 5.85 -6.77
C ALA A 76 -11.82 4.67 -5.85
N VAL A 77 -11.12 4.97 -4.76
CA VAL A 77 -10.90 4.01 -3.68
C VAL A 77 -12.26 3.59 -3.11
N ASN A 78 -12.45 2.30 -2.90
CA ASN A 78 -13.71 1.75 -2.41
C ASN A 78 -13.45 0.58 -1.43
N HIS A 79 -14.51 -0.08 -0.97
CA HIS A 79 -14.42 -1.16 0.02
C HIS A 79 -13.67 -2.42 -0.49
N MET A 80 -13.44 -2.55 -1.79
CA MET A 80 -12.71 -3.66 -2.42
C MET A 80 -11.25 -3.31 -2.70
N SER A 81 -10.79 -2.10 -2.36
CA SER A 81 -9.44 -1.65 -2.69
C SER A 81 -8.32 -2.46 -2.03
N ASP A 82 -8.58 -3.29 -1.02
CA ASP A 82 -7.61 -4.21 -0.40
C ASP A 82 -7.66 -5.65 -0.95
N LEU A 83 -8.30 -5.86 -2.10
CA LEU A 83 -8.41 -7.15 -2.77
C LEU A 83 -7.49 -7.24 -4.00
N VAL A 84 -7.27 -8.45 -4.48
CA VAL A 84 -6.58 -8.68 -5.75
C VAL A 84 -7.51 -8.30 -6.89
N THR A 85 -7.09 -7.36 -7.72
CA THR A 85 -7.68 -7.08 -9.04
C THR A 85 -7.14 -8.12 -10.04
N HIS A 86 -8.05 -8.80 -10.73
CA HIS A 86 -7.73 -9.74 -11.82
C HIS A 86 -7.61 -9.01 -13.16
#